data_AF-A0A240UDD2-F1
#
_entry.id   AF-A0A240UDD2-F1
#
_cell.length_a   1.000
_cell.length_b   1.000
_cell.length_c   1.000
_cell.angle_alpha   90.00
_cell.angle_beta   90.00
_cell.angle_gamma   90.00
#
_symmetry.space_group_name_H-M   'P 1'
#
loop_
_entity.id
_entity.type
_entity.pdbx_description
1 polymer ?
#
loop_
_entity_poly.entity_id
_entity_poly.type
_entity_poly.pdbx_seq_one_letter_code
_entity_poly.pdbx_strand_id
1 'polypeptide(L)'
;MSNYGIIVTVRPTRQPIDTAALFDASYAESKQSPVDQFLENCLVLNRQWSSLGPTEDVVPEVSRLILVGYVSAVEGYMRSLIRKLIHCDPYSQALCATQQLSYAAALHHEPDMLPDALLEEVSFSTQKEIEKSLPKYVGLKSLSAGSKRLIEEFDQILHVRHCCTHRFGKLGAKNATALGLQTHGSLLEKPVKLSKAALESVADLTFSMVKSINNDVFTFILHRAATERLPDASTPGLGWKWNKAQDRKMFARYYDMFASTRDAQPSPTRDSLYELFRAQYRKVGTTAAKPAGAP
;
A
#
# COMPACT_ATOMS: atom_id res chain seq x y z
N MET A 1 22.81 -28.60 48.14
CA MET A 1 21.70 -28.79 47.17
C MET A 1 22.31 -29.03 45.79
N SER A 2 21.97 -30.15 45.15
CA SER A 2 22.43 -30.46 43.80
C SER A 2 21.77 -29.50 42.79
N ASN A 3 22.56 -28.80 41.98
CA ASN A 3 22.05 -27.88 40.97
C ASN A 3 21.70 -28.63 39.68
N TYR A 4 20.49 -29.20 39.63
CA TYR A 4 19.98 -29.92 38.45
C TYR A 4 19.63 -29.02 37.25
N GLY A 5 19.80 -27.69 37.38
CA GLY A 5 19.42 -26.69 36.37
C GLY A 5 20.48 -26.36 35.31
N ILE A 6 21.66 -26.98 35.36
CA ILE A 6 22.80 -26.69 34.45
C ILE A 6 22.80 -27.53 33.16
N ILE A 7 21.63 -27.88 32.63
CA ILE A 7 21.49 -28.77 31.45
C ILE A 7 22.10 -28.20 30.17
N VAL A 8 22.20 -26.87 30.05
CA VAL A 8 22.84 -26.18 28.92
C VAL A 8 23.79 -25.12 29.42
N THR A 9 24.91 -24.94 28.71
CA THR A 9 25.85 -23.87 29.01
C THR A 9 25.26 -22.52 28.59
N VAL A 10 24.95 -21.68 29.57
CA VAL A 10 24.58 -20.28 29.33
C VAL A 10 25.87 -19.47 29.22
N ARG A 11 26.13 -18.94 28.02
CA ARG A 11 27.24 -17.98 27.82
C ARG A 11 26.72 -16.57 28.12
N PRO A 12 27.48 -15.74 28.86
CA PRO A 12 27.13 -14.34 29.01
C PRO A 12 27.11 -13.66 27.63
N THR A 13 26.19 -12.72 27.42
CA THR A 13 26.19 -11.89 26.22
C THR A 13 27.48 -11.08 26.19
N ARG A 14 28.10 -10.94 25.00
CA ARG A 14 29.35 -10.19 24.87
C ARG A 14 29.14 -8.70 25.15
N GLN A 15 28.04 -8.15 24.63
CA GLN A 15 27.61 -6.78 24.84
C GLN A 15 26.07 -6.72 24.81
N PRO A 16 25.43 -5.81 25.56
CA PRO A 16 24.02 -5.47 25.36
C PRO A 16 23.78 -4.99 23.92
N ILE A 17 22.63 -5.34 23.35
CA ILE A 17 22.21 -4.80 22.05
C ILE A 17 21.70 -3.38 22.30
N ASP A 18 22.36 -2.39 21.69
CA ASP A 18 21.81 -1.03 21.58
C ASP A 18 20.84 -0.99 20.40
N THR A 19 19.54 -0.99 20.72
CA THR A 19 18.50 -0.97 19.68
C THR A 19 18.43 0.36 18.94
N ALA A 20 18.91 1.47 19.52
CA ALA A 20 18.93 2.75 18.83
C ALA A 20 19.89 2.73 17.63
N ALA A 21 21.01 2.03 17.77
CA ALA A 21 22.00 1.85 16.72
C ALA A 21 21.54 0.94 15.56
N LEU A 22 20.37 0.29 15.67
CA LEU A 22 19.80 -0.55 14.61
C LEU A 22 18.97 0.25 13.59
N PHE A 23 18.71 1.54 13.86
CA PHE A 23 17.97 2.42 12.97
C PHE A 23 18.91 3.39 12.24
N ASP A 24 18.62 3.67 10.98
CA ASP A 24 19.36 4.66 10.19
C ASP A 24 18.89 6.08 10.54
N ALA A 25 19.61 6.75 11.44
CA ALA A 25 19.34 8.13 11.82
C ALA A 25 19.55 9.15 10.68
N SER A 26 20.20 8.75 9.59
CA SER A 26 20.41 9.61 8.41
C SER A 26 19.34 9.44 7.33
N TYR A 27 18.41 8.50 7.52
CA TYR A 27 17.36 8.22 6.55
C TYR A 27 16.46 9.44 6.34
N ALA A 28 16.21 9.76 5.08
CA ALA A 28 15.27 10.79 4.67
C ALA A 28 14.25 10.18 3.71
N GLU A 29 12.97 10.46 3.96
CA GLU A 29 11.87 9.91 3.18
C GLU A 29 11.93 10.37 1.72
N SER A 30 11.77 9.43 0.79
CA SER A 30 11.78 9.72 -0.65
C SER A 30 10.57 10.58 -1.08
N LYS A 31 10.82 11.55 -1.97
CA LYS A 31 9.76 12.39 -2.57
C LYS A 31 9.03 11.72 -3.74
N GLN A 32 9.40 10.50 -4.12
CA GLN A 32 8.80 9.76 -5.22
C GLN A 32 7.32 9.41 -4.99
N SER A 33 6.59 9.07 -6.03
CA SER A 33 5.23 8.52 -5.90
C SER A 33 5.24 7.23 -5.08
N PRO A 34 4.16 6.89 -4.35
CA PRO A 34 4.07 5.63 -3.61
C PRO A 34 4.30 4.41 -4.50
N VAL A 35 3.84 4.44 -5.76
CA VAL A 35 4.07 3.35 -6.72
C VAL A 35 5.56 3.23 -7.08
N ASP A 36 6.27 4.34 -7.29
CA ASP A 36 7.72 4.29 -7.58
C ASP A 36 8.51 3.80 -6.35
N GLN A 37 8.15 4.22 -5.14
CA GLN A 37 8.76 3.70 -3.90
C GLN A 37 8.56 2.18 -3.76
N PHE A 38 7.35 1.69 -4.05
CA PHE A 38 7.06 0.25 -4.07
C PHE A 38 7.94 -0.49 -5.08
N LEU A 39 8.04 0.01 -6.31
CA LEU A 39 8.86 -0.60 -7.34
C LEU A 39 10.33 -0.65 -6.92
N GLU A 40 10.87 0.44 -6.36
CA GLU A 40 12.26 0.48 -5.90
C GLU A 40 12.54 -0.53 -4.77
N ASN A 41 11.64 -0.63 -3.79
CA ASN A 41 11.74 -1.63 -2.72
C ASN A 41 11.74 -3.06 -3.29
N CYS A 42 10.83 -3.35 -4.21
CA CYS A 42 10.75 -4.66 -4.84
C CYS A 42 11.97 -4.98 -5.72
N LEU A 43 12.54 -4.00 -6.43
CA LEU A 43 13.73 -4.21 -7.24
C LEU A 43 14.94 -4.63 -6.39
N VAL A 44 15.07 -4.10 -5.16
CA VAL A 44 16.11 -4.54 -4.21
C VAL A 44 15.93 -6.00 -3.81
N LEU A 45 14.69 -6.44 -3.62
CA LEU A 45 14.35 -7.84 -3.34
C LEU A 45 14.62 -8.74 -4.55
N ASN A 46 14.22 -8.31 -5.76
CA ASN A 46 14.43 -9.06 -7.00
C ASN A 46 15.90 -9.40 -7.24
N ARG A 47 16.80 -8.45 -6.94
CA ARG A 47 18.26 -8.65 -7.08
C ARG A 47 18.81 -9.83 -6.29
N GLN A 48 18.12 -10.27 -5.23
CA GLN A 48 18.56 -11.40 -4.41
C GLN A 48 18.37 -12.76 -5.08
N TRP A 49 17.55 -12.83 -6.13
CA TRP A 49 17.18 -14.10 -6.77
C TRP A 49 17.15 -14.04 -8.30
N SER A 50 17.12 -12.86 -8.91
CA SER A 50 16.95 -12.70 -10.35
C SER A 50 18.11 -13.24 -11.18
N SER A 51 19.34 -13.17 -10.65
CA SER A 51 20.55 -13.66 -11.33
C SER A 51 20.74 -15.18 -11.24
N LEU A 52 19.92 -15.87 -10.44
CA LEU A 52 20.03 -17.32 -10.28
C LEU A 52 19.69 -18.04 -11.58
N GLY A 53 20.47 -19.08 -11.89
CA GLY A 53 20.21 -19.98 -13.01
C GLY A 53 18.90 -20.76 -12.87
N PRO A 54 18.41 -21.43 -13.94
CA PRO A 54 17.14 -22.17 -13.91
C PRO A 54 17.08 -23.31 -12.88
N THR A 55 18.25 -23.84 -12.49
CA THR A 55 18.39 -24.95 -11.54
C THR A 55 18.87 -24.49 -10.17
N GLU A 56 19.08 -23.19 -9.97
CA GLU A 56 19.56 -22.62 -8.72
C GLU A 56 18.37 -22.17 -7.87
N ASP A 57 18.33 -22.65 -6.62
CA ASP A 57 17.34 -22.26 -5.64
C ASP A 57 17.92 -21.18 -4.72
N VAL A 58 17.08 -20.20 -4.34
CA VAL A 58 17.38 -19.31 -3.22
C VAL A 58 17.41 -20.14 -1.95
N VAL A 59 18.34 -19.84 -1.04
CA VAL A 59 18.37 -20.45 0.30
C VAL A 59 16.98 -20.28 0.96
N PRO A 60 16.35 -21.34 1.48
CA PRO A 60 14.95 -21.28 1.94
C PRO A 60 14.66 -20.19 2.96
N GLU A 61 15.60 -19.92 3.87
CA GLU A 61 15.49 -18.86 4.87
C GLU A 61 15.43 -17.48 4.21
N VAL A 62 16.28 -17.24 3.21
CA VAL A 62 16.32 -15.99 2.46
C VAL A 62 15.06 -15.84 1.61
N SER A 63 14.58 -16.92 0.96
CA SER A 63 13.36 -16.86 0.16
C SER A 63 12.14 -16.49 1.00
N ARG A 64 12.04 -17.02 2.23
CA ARG A 64 10.97 -16.66 3.18
C ARG A 64 11.04 -15.18 3.57
N LEU A 65 12.25 -14.65 3.82
CA LEU A 65 12.45 -13.23 4.13
C LEU A 65 12.11 -12.33 2.94
N ILE A 66 12.43 -12.75 1.71
CA ILE A 66 12.05 -12.02 0.49
C ILE A 66 10.53 -11.94 0.36
N LEU A 67 9.79 -13.03 0.61
CA LEU A 67 8.32 -13.01 0.61
C LEU A 67 7.77 -12.03 1.65
N VAL A 68 8.32 -12.02 2.86
CA VAL A 68 7.97 -11.02 3.89
C VAL A 68 8.26 -9.61 3.38
N GLY A 69 9.39 -9.40 2.70
CA GLY A 69 9.78 -8.14 2.10
C GLY A 69 8.76 -7.61 1.07
N TYR A 70 8.22 -8.45 0.19
CA TYR A 70 7.19 -8.01 -0.76
C TYR A 70 5.91 -7.55 -0.06
N VAL A 71 5.48 -8.29 0.96
CA VAL A 71 4.32 -7.90 1.77
C VAL A 71 4.58 -6.57 2.48
N SER A 72 5.78 -6.36 3.02
CA SER A 72 6.19 -5.09 3.60
C SER A 72 6.22 -3.95 2.57
N ALA A 73 6.62 -4.20 1.33
CA ALA A 73 6.59 -3.21 0.27
C ALA A 73 5.16 -2.79 -0.10
N VAL A 74 4.23 -3.74 -0.21
CA VAL A 74 2.79 -3.46 -0.40
C VAL A 74 2.23 -2.63 0.76
N GLU A 75 2.55 -2.99 2.00
CA GLU A 75 2.10 -2.26 3.17
C GLU A 75 2.66 -0.82 3.20
N GLY A 76 3.94 -0.63 2.81
CA GLY A 76 4.55 0.68 2.63
C GLY A 76 3.86 1.54 1.57
N TYR A 77 3.49 0.93 0.43
CA TYR A 77 2.69 1.58 -0.60
C TYR A 77 1.35 2.10 -0.06
N MET A 78 0.59 1.23 0.62
CA MET A 78 -0.73 1.59 1.16
C MET A 78 -0.62 2.75 2.15
N ARG A 79 0.35 2.70 3.06
CA ARG A 79 0.60 3.79 4.02
C ARG A 79 0.98 5.08 3.31
N SER A 80 1.97 5.06 2.42
CA SER A 80 2.39 6.27 1.72
C SER A 80 1.28 6.85 0.84
N LEU A 81 0.45 6.04 0.20
CA LEU A 81 -0.68 6.50 -0.60
C LEU A 81 -1.69 7.24 0.27
N ILE A 82 -2.15 6.61 1.36
CA ILE A 82 -3.17 7.18 2.23
C ILE A 82 -2.64 8.45 2.91
N ARG A 83 -1.42 8.43 3.43
CA ARG A 83 -0.76 9.63 3.99
C ARG A 83 -0.78 10.81 3.02
N LYS A 84 -0.32 10.58 1.78
CA LYS A 84 -0.23 11.66 0.77
C LYS A 84 -1.60 12.18 0.37
N LEU A 85 -2.62 11.32 0.30
CA LEU A 85 -3.99 11.73 0.05
C LEU A 85 -4.56 12.57 1.19
N ILE A 86 -4.36 12.17 2.45
CA ILE A 86 -4.76 12.97 3.60
C ILE A 86 -4.09 14.34 3.58
N HIS A 87 -2.84 14.44 3.10
CA HIS A 87 -2.18 15.74 3.00
C HIS A 87 -2.67 16.66 1.89
N CYS A 88 -3.00 16.12 0.71
CA CYS A 88 -3.26 16.95 -0.46
C CYS A 88 -4.72 17.00 -0.93
N ASP A 89 -5.56 16.06 -0.49
CA ASP A 89 -6.95 15.92 -0.94
C ASP A 89 -7.93 16.38 0.15
N PRO A 90 -8.66 17.50 -0.06
CA PRO A 90 -9.56 18.06 0.95
C PRO A 90 -10.69 17.10 1.39
N TYR A 91 -11.12 16.21 0.51
CA TYR A 91 -12.15 15.22 0.86
C TYR A 91 -11.60 14.15 1.80
N SER A 92 -10.39 13.62 1.53
CA SER A 92 -9.70 12.73 2.47
C SER A 92 -9.39 13.42 3.80
N GLN A 93 -9.03 14.70 3.80
CA GLN A 93 -8.88 15.48 5.04
C GLN A 93 -10.17 15.52 5.86
N ALA A 94 -11.30 15.86 5.22
CA ALA A 94 -12.59 15.93 5.87
C ALA A 94 -13.00 14.57 6.47
N LEU A 95 -12.73 13.46 5.78
CA LEU A 95 -12.97 12.10 6.29
C LEU A 95 -12.11 11.79 7.52
N CYS A 96 -10.86 12.26 7.53
CA CYS A 96 -9.90 11.97 8.59
C CYS A 96 -9.99 12.93 9.79
N ALA A 97 -10.69 14.06 9.66
CA ALA A 97 -10.76 15.11 10.69
C ALA A 97 -11.32 14.64 12.04
N THR A 98 -12.13 13.57 12.05
CA THR A 98 -12.71 12.98 13.27
C THR A 98 -11.91 11.82 13.84
N GLN A 99 -10.81 11.44 13.19
CA GLN A 99 -9.98 10.32 13.65
C GLN A 99 -9.13 10.73 14.85
N GLN A 100 -8.89 9.77 15.74
CA GLN A 100 -8.13 9.99 16.97
C GLN A 100 -6.66 9.68 16.76
N LEU A 101 -5.80 10.46 17.40
CA LEU A 101 -4.36 10.27 17.46
C LEU A 101 -3.94 9.95 18.90
N SER A 102 -2.86 9.18 19.06
CA SER A 102 -2.26 8.99 20.38
C SER A 102 -1.67 10.31 20.89
N TYR A 103 -1.65 10.50 22.21
CA TYR A 103 -1.06 11.70 22.81
C TYR A 103 0.44 11.80 22.50
N ALA A 104 1.14 10.66 22.44
CA ALA A 104 2.55 10.61 22.07
C ALA A 104 2.79 11.09 20.63
N ALA A 105 1.95 10.66 19.68
CA ALA A 105 2.02 11.15 18.31
C ALA A 105 1.77 12.67 18.23
N ALA A 106 0.77 13.17 18.95
CA ALA A 106 0.48 14.60 19.00
C ALA A 106 1.63 15.45 19.58
N LEU A 107 2.42 14.89 20.50
CA LEU A 107 3.53 15.59 21.15
C LEU A 107 4.85 15.49 20.38
N HIS A 108 5.10 14.38 19.67
CA HIS A 108 6.43 14.05 19.14
C HIS A 108 6.52 13.91 17.62
N HIS A 109 5.40 13.81 16.89
CA HIS A 109 5.44 13.78 15.42
C HIS A 109 5.47 15.20 14.85
N GLU A 110 6.24 15.38 13.78
CA GLU A 110 6.10 16.54 12.92
C GLU A 110 4.66 16.58 12.32
N PRO A 111 4.06 17.77 12.11
CA PRO A 111 2.70 17.87 11.58
C PRO A 111 2.48 17.11 10.26
N ASP A 112 3.50 17.10 9.40
CA ASP A 112 3.48 16.38 8.12
C ASP A 112 3.55 14.84 8.28
N MET A 113 3.84 14.33 9.48
CA MET A 113 3.87 12.90 9.79
C MET A 113 2.65 12.44 10.62
N LEU A 114 1.76 13.35 11.02
CA LEU A 114 0.56 13.00 11.79
C LEU A 114 -0.38 12.02 11.05
N PRO A 115 -0.53 12.05 9.72
CA PRO A 115 -1.33 11.04 9.05
C PRO A 115 -0.76 9.62 9.16
N ASP A 116 0.56 9.45 9.35
CA ASP A 116 1.12 8.11 9.60
C ASP A 116 0.68 7.57 10.97
N ALA A 117 0.53 8.43 11.97
CA ALA A 117 0.01 8.04 13.27
C ALA A 117 -1.45 7.55 13.22
N LEU A 118 -2.23 7.94 12.21
CA LEU A 118 -3.57 7.37 11.97
C LEU A 118 -3.55 5.93 11.45
N LEU A 119 -2.38 5.46 10.99
CA LEU A 119 -2.16 4.18 10.33
C LEU A 119 -1.27 3.22 11.15
N GLU A 120 -0.77 3.65 12.32
CA GLU A 120 0.10 2.83 13.20
C GLU A 120 -0.56 1.50 13.59
N GLU A 121 -1.85 1.56 13.96
CA GLU A 121 -2.65 0.39 14.34
C GLU A 121 -3.27 -0.34 13.14
N VAL A 122 -3.00 0.13 11.91
CA VAL A 122 -3.50 -0.49 10.68
C VAL A 122 -2.42 -1.37 10.09
N SER A 123 -2.67 -2.68 10.08
CA SER A 123 -1.86 -3.62 9.31
C SER A 123 -2.55 -3.91 7.99
N PHE A 124 -1.86 -3.62 6.88
CA PHE A 124 -2.32 -3.94 5.52
C PHE A 124 -1.99 -5.39 5.16
N SER A 125 -2.21 -6.31 6.12
CA SER A 125 -1.85 -7.72 6.06
C SER A 125 -3.03 -8.66 5.84
N THR A 126 -4.21 -8.11 5.48
CA THR A 126 -5.40 -8.88 5.08
C THR A 126 -6.16 -8.13 3.99
N GLN A 127 -6.87 -8.85 3.12
CA GLN A 127 -7.84 -8.25 2.19
C GLN A 127 -8.80 -7.30 2.91
N LYS A 128 -9.34 -7.76 4.04
CA LYS A 128 -10.34 -7.04 4.82
C LYS A 128 -9.84 -5.67 5.28
N GLU A 129 -8.60 -5.56 5.75
CA GLU A 129 -8.07 -4.27 6.20
C GLU A 129 -7.80 -3.32 5.03
N ILE A 130 -7.38 -3.81 3.85
CA ILE A 130 -7.25 -2.97 2.65
C ILE A 130 -8.64 -2.44 2.23
N GLU A 131 -9.63 -3.32 2.11
CA GLU A 131 -11.00 -2.96 1.70
C GLU A 131 -11.73 -2.07 2.71
N LYS A 132 -11.37 -2.14 4.00
CA LYS A 132 -11.92 -1.27 5.05
C LYS A 132 -11.21 0.09 5.11
N SER A 133 -9.90 0.12 4.88
CA SER A 133 -9.10 1.33 5.00
C SER A 133 -9.37 2.32 3.86
N LEU A 134 -9.59 1.84 2.63
CA LEU A 134 -9.88 2.71 1.50
C LEU A 134 -11.18 3.53 1.68
N PRO A 135 -12.33 2.96 2.08
CA PRO A 135 -13.51 3.76 2.44
C PRO A 135 -13.25 4.69 3.62
N LYS A 136 -12.55 4.22 4.66
CA LYS A 136 -12.33 4.96 5.90
C LYS A 136 -11.52 6.24 5.70
N TYR A 137 -10.39 6.16 4.98
CA TYR A 137 -9.45 7.26 4.85
C TYR A 137 -9.53 7.96 3.49
N VAL A 138 -9.98 7.23 2.46
CA VAL A 138 -10.04 7.74 1.08
C VAL A 138 -11.48 7.94 0.62
N GLY A 139 -12.48 7.25 1.18
CA GLY A 139 -13.88 7.33 0.73
C GLY A 139 -14.22 6.40 -0.44
N LEU A 140 -13.25 5.62 -0.93
CA LEU A 140 -13.45 4.66 -2.02
C LEU A 140 -14.17 3.41 -1.48
N LYS A 141 -15.46 3.27 -1.79
CA LYS A 141 -16.32 2.20 -1.24
C LYS A 141 -16.09 0.82 -1.86
N SER A 142 -15.65 0.76 -3.11
CA SER A 142 -15.43 -0.51 -3.80
C SER A 142 -14.33 -0.33 -4.84
N LEU A 143 -13.41 -1.29 -4.86
CA LEU A 143 -12.45 -1.47 -5.94
C LEU A 143 -13.13 -2.11 -7.16
N SER A 144 -12.44 -2.05 -8.31
CA SER A 144 -12.85 -2.77 -9.51
C SER A 144 -12.81 -4.29 -9.30
N ALA A 145 -13.56 -5.04 -10.11
CA ALA A 145 -13.55 -6.52 -10.03
C ALA A 145 -12.15 -7.12 -10.24
N GLY A 146 -11.33 -6.50 -11.11
CA GLY A 146 -9.95 -6.89 -11.34
C GLY A 146 -9.07 -6.71 -10.10
N SER A 147 -9.13 -5.54 -9.46
CA SER A 147 -8.41 -5.27 -8.21
C SER A 147 -8.85 -6.19 -7.07
N LYS A 148 -10.15 -6.47 -6.93
CA LYS A 148 -10.67 -7.39 -5.90
C LYS A 148 -10.08 -8.78 -6.04
N ARG A 149 -10.07 -9.32 -7.27
CA ARG A 149 -9.47 -10.63 -7.55
C ARG A 149 -7.98 -10.68 -7.20
N LEU A 150 -7.22 -9.63 -7.53
CA LEU A 150 -5.79 -9.56 -7.18
C LEU A 150 -5.58 -9.52 -5.66
N ILE A 151 -6.46 -8.85 -4.91
CA ILE A 151 -6.40 -8.82 -3.45
C ILE A 151 -6.76 -10.19 -2.84
N GLU A 152 -7.77 -10.88 -3.39
CA GLU A 152 -8.12 -12.25 -2.97
C GLU A 152 -6.95 -13.22 -3.16
N GLU A 153 -6.24 -13.13 -4.30
CA GLU A 153 -5.02 -13.91 -4.56
C GLU A 153 -3.88 -13.50 -3.59
N PHE A 154 -3.75 -12.21 -3.29
CA PHE A 154 -2.76 -11.72 -2.32
C PHE A 154 -3.03 -12.18 -0.89
N ASP A 155 -4.29 -12.37 -0.48
CA ASP A 155 -4.65 -12.89 0.85
C ASP A 155 -4.06 -14.29 1.10
N GLN A 156 -3.93 -15.11 0.04
CA GLN A 156 -3.21 -16.38 0.12
C GLN A 156 -1.72 -16.20 0.45
N ILE A 157 -1.07 -15.20 -0.15
CA ILE A 157 0.33 -14.85 0.14
C ILE A 157 0.48 -14.36 1.59
N LEU A 158 -0.53 -13.68 2.14
CA LEU A 158 -0.52 -13.24 3.54
C LEU A 158 -0.57 -14.41 4.53
N HIS A 159 -1.32 -15.47 4.22
CA HIS A 159 -1.27 -16.72 4.99
C HIS A 159 0.10 -17.41 4.94
N VAL A 160 0.76 -17.40 3.77
CA VAL A 160 2.13 -17.90 3.61
C VAL A 160 3.13 -17.02 4.37
N ARG A 161 2.96 -15.69 4.33
CA ARG A 161 3.76 -14.73 5.10
C ARG A 161 3.65 -14.98 6.59
N HIS A 162 2.46 -15.27 7.11
CA HIS A 162 2.27 -15.65 8.50
C HIS A 162 3.07 -16.90 8.87
N CYS A 163 3.13 -17.89 7.98
CA CYS A 163 3.99 -19.05 8.16
C CYS A 163 5.47 -18.66 8.13
N CYS A 164 5.89 -17.75 7.25
CA CYS A 164 7.29 -17.31 7.17
C CYS A 164 7.76 -16.57 8.43
N THR A 165 6.90 -15.76 9.05
CA THR A 165 7.25 -14.97 10.23
C THR A 165 7.18 -15.74 11.54
N HIS A 166 6.47 -16.87 11.58
CA HIS A 166 6.28 -17.65 12.80
C HIS A 166 6.72 -19.08 12.60
N ARG A 167 7.25 -19.71 13.67
CA ARG A 167 7.56 -21.16 13.66
C ARG A 167 8.48 -21.58 12.51
N PHE A 168 9.35 -20.66 12.05
CA PHE A 168 10.37 -20.90 11.03
C PHE A 168 9.81 -21.43 9.69
N GLY A 169 8.68 -20.89 9.22
CA GLY A 169 8.10 -21.26 7.94
C GLY A 169 7.07 -22.39 8.00
N LYS A 170 6.83 -23.01 9.16
CA LYS A 170 5.97 -24.19 9.25
C LYS A 170 4.49 -23.87 9.04
N LEU A 171 3.82 -24.67 8.21
CA LEU A 171 2.38 -24.56 7.99
C LEU A 171 1.60 -25.03 9.22
N GLY A 172 0.90 -24.09 9.87
CA GLY A 172 -0.03 -24.39 10.96
C GLY A 172 -1.45 -24.67 10.46
N ALA A 173 -2.25 -25.36 11.29
CA ALA A 173 -3.62 -25.74 10.95
C ALA A 173 -4.52 -24.56 10.54
N LYS A 174 -4.44 -23.42 11.25
CA LYS A 174 -5.25 -22.22 10.92
C LYS A 174 -4.98 -21.72 9.49
N ASN A 175 -3.71 -21.66 9.08
CA ASN A 175 -3.34 -21.20 7.75
C ASN A 175 -3.67 -22.26 6.69
N ALA A 176 -3.48 -23.55 7.00
CA ALA A 176 -3.89 -24.64 6.11
C ALA A 176 -5.40 -24.65 5.85
N THR A 177 -6.21 -24.33 6.86
CA THR A 177 -7.67 -24.18 6.70
C THR A 177 -8.00 -23.02 5.76
N ALA A 178 -7.36 -21.86 5.93
CA ALA A 178 -7.60 -20.70 5.07
C ALA A 178 -7.14 -20.93 3.62
N LEU A 179 -6.02 -21.61 3.41
CA LEU A 179 -5.50 -22.02 2.10
C LEU A 179 -6.26 -23.21 1.48
N GLY A 180 -7.12 -23.88 2.25
CA GLY A 180 -7.85 -25.09 1.86
C GLY A 180 -7.20 -26.37 2.37
N LEU A 181 -7.83 -26.99 3.39
CA LEU A 181 -7.29 -28.16 4.09
C LEU A 181 -7.21 -29.42 3.21
N GLN A 182 -8.07 -29.53 2.19
CA GLN A 182 -8.09 -30.68 1.28
C GLN A 182 -6.77 -30.82 0.52
N THR A 183 -6.17 -29.70 0.11
CA THR A 183 -4.90 -29.67 -0.62
C THR A 183 -3.71 -29.50 0.31
N HIS A 184 -3.87 -28.82 1.46
CA HIS A 184 -2.77 -28.45 2.34
C HIS A 184 -2.61 -29.32 3.61
N GLY A 185 -3.56 -30.21 3.92
CA GLY A 185 -3.53 -31.01 5.14
C GLY A 185 -2.30 -31.92 5.25
N SER A 186 -1.86 -32.50 4.12
CA SER A 186 -0.64 -33.31 4.07
C SER A 186 0.66 -32.49 4.22
N LEU A 187 0.56 -31.15 4.25
CA LEU A 187 1.68 -30.22 4.38
C LEU A 187 1.79 -29.61 5.78
N LEU A 188 0.91 -29.98 6.72
CA LEU A 188 1.00 -29.50 8.10
C LEU A 188 2.38 -29.75 8.69
N GLU A 189 2.88 -28.75 9.42
CA GLU A 189 4.22 -28.71 10.03
C GLU A 189 5.41 -28.74 9.05
N LYS A 190 5.17 -28.84 7.74
CA LYS A 190 6.21 -28.69 6.72
C LYS A 190 6.54 -27.22 6.53
N PRO A 191 7.82 -26.88 6.34
CA PRO A 191 8.23 -25.49 6.14
C PRO A 191 7.93 -25.03 4.72
N VAL A 192 7.61 -23.74 4.57
CA VAL A 192 7.55 -23.06 3.26
C VAL A 192 8.91 -23.20 2.56
N LYS A 193 8.87 -23.64 1.31
CA LYS A 193 9.99 -23.61 0.36
C LYS A 193 9.52 -22.87 -0.89
N LEU A 194 10.21 -21.78 -1.25
CA LEU A 194 9.88 -20.99 -2.43
C LEU A 194 10.97 -21.19 -3.48
N SER A 195 10.58 -21.62 -4.67
CA SER A 195 11.47 -21.64 -5.83
C SER A 195 11.58 -20.26 -6.45
N LYS A 196 12.53 -20.08 -7.38
CA LYS A 196 12.62 -18.89 -8.22
C LYS A 196 11.28 -18.55 -8.90
N ALA A 197 10.65 -19.53 -9.55
CA ALA A 197 9.36 -19.35 -10.20
C ALA A 197 8.25 -18.90 -9.24
N ALA A 198 8.24 -19.41 -8.00
CA ALA A 198 7.28 -18.95 -6.99
C ALA A 198 7.53 -17.49 -6.59
N LEU A 199 8.80 -17.07 -6.48
CA LEU A 199 9.15 -15.67 -6.21
C LEU A 199 8.79 -14.74 -7.37
N GLU A 200 8.95 -15.18 -8.62
CA GLU A 200 8.48 -14.48 -9.82
C GLU A 200 6.96 -14.26 -9.76
N SER A 201 6.19 -15.31 -9.46
CA SER A 201 4.72 -15.19 -9.33
C SER A 201 4.29 -14.25 -8.19
N VAL A 202 4.99 -14.27 -7.05
CA VAL A 202 4.71 -13.33 -5.94
C VAL A 202 5.03 -11.89 -6.35
N ALA A 203 6.13 -11.67 -7.05
CA ALA A 203 6.49 -10.35 -7.57
C ALA A 203 5.43 -9.85 -8.56
N ASP A 204 5.04 -10.66 -9.55
CA ASP A 204 4.06 -10.29 -10.56
C ASP A 204 2.69 -9.97 -9.96
N LEU A 205 2.23 -10.79 -9.00
CA LEU A 205 0.98 -10.56 -8.28
C LEU A 205 1.01 -9.23 -7.52
N THR A 206 2.06 -8.98 -6.73
CA THR A 206 2.15 -7.76 -5.93
C THR A 206 2.27 -6.50 -6.80
N PHE A 207 3.01 -6.56 -7.92
CA PHE A 207 3.10 -5.45 -8.87
C PHE A 207 1.74 -5.17 -9.51
N SER A 208 1.07 -6.22 -9.99
CA SER A 208 -0.25 -6.09 -10.63
C SER A 208 -1.27 -5.52 -9.66
N MET A 209 -1.31 -6.04 -8.43
CA MET A 209 -2.22 -5.58 -7.39
C MET A 209 -2.00 -4.10 -7.05
N VAL A 210 -0.76 -3.69 -6.75
CA VAL A 210 -0.44 -2.31 -6.40
C VAL A 210 -0.82 -1.35 -7.53
N LYS A 211 -0.45 -1.68 -8.79
CA LYS A 211 -0.80 -0.85 -9.95
C LYS A 211 -2.32 -0.78 -10.18
N SER A 212 -3.04 -1.87 -9.97
CA SER A 212 -4.50 -1.90 -10.11
C SER A 212 -5.18 -1.03 -9.04
N ILE A 213 -4.76 -1.13 -7.78
CA ILE A 213 -5.25 -0.26 -6.70
C ILE A 213 -4.90 1.20 -6.98
N ASN A 214 -3.68 1.50 -7.44
CA ASN A 214 -3.25 2.85 -7.80
C ASN A 214 -4.19 3.48 -8.84
N ASN A 215 -4.55 2.73 -9.87
CA ASN A 215 -5.44 3.19 -10.95
C ASN A 215 -6.88 3.38 -10.47
N ASP A 216 -7.41 2.45 -9.67
CA ASP A 216 -8.76 2.56 -9.10
C ASP A 216 -8.86 3.80 -8.20
N VAL A 217 -7.87 4.01 -7.32
CA VAL A 217 -7.85 5.16 -6.41
C VAL A 217 -7.66 6.46 -7.19
N PHE A 218 -6.76 6.52 -8.17
CA PHE A 218 -6.56 7.71 -9.00
C PHE A 218 -7.84 8.11 -9.73
N THR A 219 -8.51 7.13 -10.36
CA THR A 219 -9.77 7.33 -11.07
C THR A 219 -10.84 7.88 -10.14
N PHE A 220 -11.00 7.25 -8.97
CA PHE A 220 -11.95 7.69 -7.96
C PHE A 220 -11.68 9.11 -7.47
N ILE A 221 -10.43 9.41 -7.11
CA ILE A 221 -10.03 10.72 -6.57
C ILE A 221 -10.25 11.82 -7.60
N LEU A 222 -9.88 11.62 -8.87
CA LEU A 222 -10.13 12.62 -9.91
C LEU A 222 -11.62 12.80 -10.17
N HIS A 223 -12.39 11.71 -10.25
CA HIS A 223 -13.85 11.80 -10.38
C HIS A 223 -14.45 12.62 -9.24
N ARG A 224 -14.10 12.30 -7.99
CA ARG A 224 -14.55 13.02 -6.80
C ARG A 224 -14.13 14.49 -6.83
N ALA A 225 -12.85 14.76 -7.12
CA ALA A 225 -12.31 16.10 -7.21
C ALA A 225 -13.01 16.96 -8.27
N ALA A 226 -13.61 16.34 -9.29
CA ALA A 226 -14.41 17.04 -10.29
C ALA A 226 -15.89 17.21 -9.91
N THR A 227 -16.48 16.25 -9.19
CA THR A 227 -17.95 16.10 -9.13
C THR A 227 -18.57 16.26 -7.74
N GLU A 228 -17.86 15.91 -6.67
CA GLU A 228 -18.42 15.98 -5.32
C GLU A 228 -18.39 17.42 -4.78
N ARG A 229 -19.16 17.70 -3.74
CA ARG A 229 -19.22 19.02 -3.12
C ARG A 229 -18.66 18.93 -1.71
N LEU A 230 -17.66 19.75 -1.40
CA LEU A 230 -17.20 19.95 -0.02
C LEU A 230 -18.30 20.66 0.79
N PRO A 231 -18.42 20.39 2.11
CA PRO A 231 -19.49 20.94 2.94
C PRO A 231 -19.71 22.46 2.80
N ASP A 232 -18.63 23.23 2.64
CA ASP A 232 -18.66 24.69 2.55
C ASP A 232 -18.54 25.25 1.12
N ALA A 233 -18.59 24.39 0.09
CA ALA A 233 -18.41 24.79 -1.30
C ALA A 233 -19.74 25.06 -2.01
N SER A 234 -19.87 26.20 -2.68
CA SER A 234 -21.04 26.56 -3.48
C SER A 234 -21.14 25.77 -4.80
N THR A 235 -20.01 25.31 -5.34
CA THR A 235 -19.94 24.56 -6.60
C THR A 235 -19.38 23.15 -6.37
N PRO A 236 -19.77 22.15 -7.19
CA PRO A 236 -19.12 20.85 -7.18
C PRO A 236 -17.65 20.95 -7.63
N GLY A 237 -16.86 19.98 -7.21
CA GLY A 237 -15.44 19.83 -7.44
C GLY A 237 -14.57 20.76 -6.60
N LEU A 238 -13.28 20.75 -6.89
CA LEU A 238 -12.26 21.59 -6.22
C LEU A 238 -12.12 22.98 -6.86
N GLY A 239 -13.11 23.41 -7.66
CA GLY A 239 -13.06 24.70 -8.35
C GLY A 239 -12.22 24.71 -9.64
N TRP A 240 -12.14 23.57 -10.34
CA TRP A 240 -11.47 23.45 -11.64
C TRP A 240 -11.95 24.51 -12.64
N LYS A 241 -10.99 25.14 -13.32
CA LYS A 241 -11.27 26.14 -14.36
C LYS A 241 -11.42 25.53 -15.74
N TRP A 242 -11.09 24.24 -15.87
CA TRP A 242 -11.01 23.51 -17.13
C TRP A 242 -10.08 24.20 -18.14
N ASN A 243 -9.09 24.92 -17.59
CA ASN A 243 -8.06 25.62 -18.33
C ASN A 243 -6.70 25.10 -17.86
N LYS A 244 -5.94 24.55 -18.81
CA LYS A 244 -4.66 23.87 -18.54
C LYS A 244 -3.69 24.73 -17.74
N ALA A 245 -3.57 26.01 -18.06
CA ALA A 245 -2.62 26.89 -17.37
C ALA A 245 -3.05 27.15 -15.91
N GLN A 246 -4.35 27.36 -15.68
CA GLN A 246 -4.90 27.66 -14.36
C GLN A 246 -4.94 26.41 -13.46
N ASP A 247 -5.25 25.25 -14.03
CA ASP A 247 -5.41 24.00 -13.27
C ASP A 247 -4.10 23.22 -13.09
N ARG A 248 -3.01 23.62 -13.79
CA ARG A 248 -1.73 22.89 -13.82
C ARG A 248 -1.22 22.50 -12.44
N LYS A 249 -1.19 23.45 -11.50
CA LYS A 249 -0.65 23.22 -10.15
C LYS A 249 -1.54 22.27 -9.34
N MET A 250 -2.85 22.40 -9.47
CA MET A 250 -3.81 21.53 -8.77
C MET A 250 -3.76 20.11 -9.33
N PHE A 251 -3.78 19.95 -10.66
CA PHE A 251 -3.68 18.63 -11.28
C PHE A 251 -2.35 17.95 -11.03
N ALA A 252 -1.25 18.71 -11.03
CA ALA A 252 0.09 18.17 -10.72
C ALA A 252 0.15 17.50 -9.35
N ARG A 253 -0.52 18.04 -8.32
CA ARG A 253 -0.54 17.42 -6.98
C ARG A 253 -1.07 15.99 -7.00
N TYR A 254 -2.12 15.73 -7.78
CA TYR A 254 -2.66 14.39 -7.95
C TYR A 254 -1.77 13.57 -8.89
N TYR A 255 -1.45 14.10 -10.07
CA TYR A 255 -0.63 13.36 -11.04
C TYR A 255 0.71 12.89 -10.46
N ASP A 256 1.46 13.77 -9.80
CA ASP A 256 2.80 13.47 -9.26
C ASP A 256 2.74 12.41 -8.14
N MET A 257 1.57 12.23 -7.50
CA MET A 257 1.37 11.20 -6.50
C MET A 257 1.12 9.81 -7.11
N PHE A 258 0.42 9.71 -8.24
CA PHE A 258 0.00 8.42 -8.80
C PHE A 258 0.83 7.97 -10.00
N ALA A 259 1.51 8.89 -10.67
CA ALA A 259 2.33 8.58 -11.84
C ALA A 259 3.57 7.77 -11.45
N SER A 260 3.88 6.78 -12.25
CA SER A 260 5.16 6.08 -12.21
C SER A 260 6.09 6.60 -13.29
N THR A 261 7.31 6.91 -12.89
CA THR A 261 8.44 7.24 -13.78
C THR A 261 9.50 6.14 -13.82
N ARG A 262 9.37 5.13 -12.94
CA ARG A 262 10.31 4.01 -12.79
C ARG A 262 9.82 2.70 -13.41
N ASP A 263 8.53 2.57 -13.68
CA ASP A 263 7.97 1.39 -14.32
C ASP A 263 8.51 1.21 -15.74
N ALA A 264 8.56 -0.04 -16.21
CA ALA A 264 8.98 -0.37 -17.57
C ALA A 264 8.08 0.29 -18.62
N GLN A 265 6.81 0.51 -18.27
CA GLN A 265 5.87 1.32 -19.01
C GLN A 265 5.52 2.55 -18.16
N PRO A 266 6.21 3.70 -18.37
CA PRO A 266 5.95 4.89 -17.59
C PRO A 266 4.52 5.40 -17.81
N SER A 267 4.00 6.13 -16.83
CA SER A 267 2.67 6.73 -16.92
C SER A 267 2.55 7.70 -18.10
N PRO A 268 1.35 7.85 -18.71
CA PRO A 268 1.12 8.87 -19.72
C PRO A 268 1.48 10.25 -19.18
N THR A 269 1.88 11.18 -20.06
CA THR A 269 2.28 12.51 -19.62
C THR A 269 1.16 13.22 -18.86
N ARG A 270 1.54 14.08 -17.89
CA ARG A 270 0.60 14.92 -17.15
C ARG A 270 -0.35 15.69 -18.07
N ASP A 271 0.17 16.22 -19.17
CA ASP A 271 -0.60 17.00 -20.12
C ASP A 271 -1.65 16.13 -20.83
N SER A 272 -1.29 14.94 -21.30
CA SER A 272 -2.25 14.02 -21.91
C SER A 272 -3.35 13.58 -20.94
N LEU A 273 -2.99 13.29 -19.67
CA LEU A 273 -3.98 12.89 -18.67
C LEU A 273 -4.89 14.04 -18.24
N TYR A 274 -4.37 15.26 -18.13
CA TYR A 274 -5.20 16.43 -17.87
C TYR A 274 -6.20 16.67 -18.99
N GLU A 275 -5.81 16.45 -20.26
CA GLU A 275 -6.73 16.58 -21.39
C GLU A 275 -7.86 15.56 -21.34
N LEU A 276 -7.58 14.30 -21.00
CA LEU A 276 -8.61 13.29 -20.78
C LEU A 276 -9.55 13.67 -19.62
N PHE A 277 -8.97 14.10 -18.49
CA PHE A 277 -9.72 14.56 -17.33
C PHE A 277 -10.64 15.75 -17.68
N ARG A 278 -10.10 16.76 -18.37
CA ARG A 278 -10.86 17.93 -18.83
C ARG A 278 -11.96 17.54 -19.80
N ALA A 279 -11.67 16.69 -20.79
CA ALA A 279 -12.66 16.27 -21.77
C ALA A 279 -13.87 15.59 -21.12
N GLN A 280 -13.61 14.77 -20.09
CA GLN A 280 -14.64 14.06 -19.33
C GLN A 280 -15.50 15.00 -18.47
N TYR A 281 -14.90 15.95 -17.75
CA TYR A 281 -15.58 16.68 -16.68
C TYR A 281 -15.84 18.17 -16.93
N ARG A 282 -15.40 18.77 -18.05
CA ARG A 282 -15.61 20.21 -18.36
C ARG A 282 -17.06 20.69 -18.31
N LYS A 283 -18.04 19.78 -18.34
CA LYS A 283 -19.48 20.08 -18.25
C LYS A 283 -20.02 20.05 -16.82
N VAL A 284 -19.26 19.56 -15.84
CA VAL A 284 -19.70 19.51 -14.45
C VAL A 284 -19.98 20.93 -13.94
N GLY A 285 -21.16 21.15 -13.39
CA GLY A 285 -21.61 22.47 -12.91
C GLY A 285 -22.06 23.46 -14.00
N THR A 286 -22.07 23.07 -15.28
CA THR A 286 -22.51 23.96 -16.38
C THR A 286 -23.98 23.80 -16.78
N THR A 287 -24.70 22.81 -16.23
CA THR A 287 -26.16 22.73 -16.36
C THR A 287 -26.78 23.82 -15.48
N ALA A 288 -27.07 24.96 -16.09
CA ALA A 288 -27.98 25.94 -15.52
C ALA A 288 -29.27 25.22 -15.12
N ALA A 289 -29.70 25.41 -13.87
CA ALA A 289 -31.06 25.09 -13.47
C ALA A 289 -32.00 25.76 -14.48
N LYS A 290 -32.78 24.98 -15.23
CA LYS A 290 -33.93 25.55 -15.94
C LYS A 290 -34.73 26.29 -14.87
N PRO A 291 -35.01 27.60 -15.01
CA PRO A 291 -35.99 28.23 -14.14
C PRO A 291 -37.26 27.41 -14.31
N ALA A 292 -37.83 26.96 -13.19
CA ALA A 292 -39.16 26.39 -13.17
C ALA A 292 -40.06 27.42 -13.87
N GLY A 293 -40.55 27.05 -15.05
CA GLY A 293 -41.44 27.90 -15.83
C GLY A 293 -42.68 28.17 -14.99
N ALA A 294 -42.86 29.43 -14.62
CA ALA A 294 -44.15 30.07 -14.59
C ALA A 294 -44.26 30.87 -15.91
N PRO A 295 -45.45 31.04 -16.51
CA PRO A 295 -46.80 30.72 -16.02
C PRO A 295 -47.43 29.46 -16.63
#